data_AF-A0AAV4B6R0-F1
#
_entry.id   AF-A0AAV4B6R0-F1
#
_cell.length_a   1.000
_cell.length_b   1.000
_cell.length_c   1.000
_cell.angle_alpha   90.00
_cell.angle_beta   90.00
_cell.angle_gamma   90.00
#
_symmetry.space_group_name_H-M   'P 1'
#
loop_
_entity.id
_entity.type
_entity.pdbx_description
1 polymer ?
#
loop_
_entity_poly.entity_id
_entity_poly.type
_entity_poly.pdbx_seq_one_letter_code
_entity_poly.pdbx_strand_id
1 'polypeptide(L)'
;MAQRMLCKLACHLYLKKWITAEEVDQCEFDYQTFSEYISSVPYNDERLDEHFKEYGQLERMPSLQKVINIVLLLSHGNADVERGFSVNKEVSVENLLEESLVARRLICQYVSDSGACMSQVPITKEMLVFQSSLAQVLKCFGRKEEEGERGGAEFKQKKEK
;
A
#
# COMPACT_ATOMS: atom_id res chain seq x y z
N MET A 1 -13.61 -1.97 -32.22
CA MET A 1 -12.70 -2.99 -31.62
C MET A 1 -13.05 -3.25 -30.15
N ALA A 2 -13.34 -2.20 -29.37
CA ALA A 2 -13.72 -2.28 -27.96
C ALA A 2 -14.97 -3.14 -27.67
N GLN A 3 -16.04 -3.00 -28.46
CA GLN A 3 -17.28 -3.79 -28.31
C GLN A 3 -17.03 -5.31 -28.35
N ARG A 4 -16.25 -5.79 -29.33
CA ARG A 4 -15.89 -7.21 -29.44
C ARG A 4 -15.09 -7.71 -28.25
N MET A 5 -14.27 -6.86 -27.63
CA MET A 5 -13.52 -7.23 -26.43
C MET A 5 -14.45 -7.31 -25.22
N LEU A 6 -15.40 -6.38 -25.10
CA LEU A 6 -16.39 -6.39 -24.03
C LEU A 6 -17.30 -7.62 -24.11
N CYS A 7 -17.78 -8.00 -25.31
CA CYS A 7 -18.59 -9.22 -25.47
C CYS A 7 -17.78 -10.48 -25.07
N LYS A 8 -16.51 -10.57 -25.49
CA LYS A 8 -15.62 -11.67 -25.06
C LYS A 8 -15.41 -11.70 -23.55
N LEU A 9 -15.25 -10.54 -22.93
CA LEU A 9 -15.11 -10.41 -21.48
C LEU A 9 -16.40 -10.86 -20.78
N ALA A 10 -17.57 -10.40 -21.24
CA ALA A 10 -18.86 -10.79 -20.70
C ALA A 10 -19.10 -12.31 -20.80
N CYS A 11 -18.75 -12.93 -21.93
CA CYS A 11 -18.76 -14.40 -22.07
C CYS A 11 -17.81 -15.09 -21.08
N HIS A 12 -16.62 -14.55 -20.85
CA HIS A 12 -15.69 -15.09 -19.85
C HIS A 12 -16.22 -14.96 -18.42
N LEU A 13 -16.89 -13.85 -18.09
CA LEU A 13 -17.52 -13.63 -16.80
C LEU A 13 -18.70 -14.57 -16.57
N TYR A 14 -19.45 -14.90 -17.62
CA TYR A 14 -20.48 -15.96 -17.58
C TYR A 14 -19.87 -17.33 -17.30
N LEU A 15 -18.77 -17.70 -17.97
CA LEU A 15 -18.08 -18.98 -17.71
C LEU A 15 -17.57 -19.09 -16.25
N LYS A 16 -17.23 -17.96 -15.63
CA LYS A 16 -16.84 -17.88 -14.21
C LYS A 16 -18.03 -17.80 -13.25
N LYS A 17 -19.27 -17.81 -13.78
CA LYS A 17 -20.53 -17.67 -13.03
C LYS A 17 -20.64 -16.36 -12.23
N TRP A 18 -20.02 -15.29 -12.71
CA TRP A 18 -20.13 -13.96 -12.08
C TRP A 18 -21.35 -13.18 -12.60
N ILE A 19 -21.85 -13.57 -13.77
CA ILE A 19 -22.92 -12.90 -14.51
C ILE A 19 -23.84 -13.98 -15.14
N THR A 20 -25.15 -13.72 -15.24
CA THR A 20 -26.12 -14.61 -15.89
C THR A 20 -26.12 -14.44 -17.41
N ALA A 21 -26.72 -15.39 -18.16
CA ALA A 21 -26.81 -15.28 -19.61
C ALA A 21 -27.63 -14.05 -20.06
N GLU A 22 -28.75 -13.77 -19.38
CA GLU A 22 -29.58 -12.59 -19.65
C GLU A 22 -28.84 -11.27 -19.40
N GLU A 23 -28.01 -11.22 -18.35
CA GLU A 23 -27.17 -10.05 -18.05
C GLU A 23 -26.11 -9.81 -19.14
N VAL A 24 -25.61 -10.86 -19.81
CA VAL A 24 -24.65 -10.73 -20.92
C VAL A 24 -25.31 -10.12 -22.15
N ASP A 25 -26.47 -10.62 -22.55
CA ASP A 25 -27.21 -10.13 -23.71
C ASP A 25 -27.65 -8.68 -23.49
N GLN A 26 -28.16 -8.37 -22.29
CA GLN A 26 -28.53 -7.00 -21.92
C GLN A 26 -27.31 -6.08 -21.93
N CYS A 27 -26.15 -6.54 -21.44
CA CYS A 27 -24.92 -5.75 -21.43
C CYS A 27 -24.43 -5.40 -22.85
N GLU A 28 -24.60 -6.29 -23.83
CA GLU A 28 -24.21 -6.02 -25.22
C GLU A 28 -25.08 -4.91 -25.85
N PHE A 29 -26.39 -4.98 -25.63
CA PHE A 29 -27.34 -3.97 -26.08
C PHE A 29 -27.08 -2.61 -25.40
N ASP A 30 -26.92 -2.65 -24.09
CA ASP A 30 -26.64 -1.50 -23.25
C ASP A 30 -25.33 -0.80 -23.68
N TYR A 31 -24.26 -1.58 -23.93
CA TYR A 31 -22.97 -1.03 -24.33
C TYR A 31 -23.04 -0.23 -25.63
N GLN A 32 -23.88 -0.63 -26.59
CA GLN A 32 -24.00 0.06 -27.86
C GLN A 32 -24.49 1.50 -27.66
N THR A 33 -25.58 1.66 -26.91
CA THR A 33 -26.16 2.97 -26.56
C THR A 33 -25.20 3.79 -25.70
N PHE A 34 -24.54 3.15 -24.73
CA PHE A 34 -23.58 3.80 -23.84
C PHE A 34 -22.34 4.30 -24.59
N SER A 35 -21.84 3.54 -25.57
CA SER A 35 -20.63 3.92 -26.32
C SER A 35 -20.82 5.18 -27.16
N GLU A 36 -21.99 5.38 -27.73
CA GLU A 36 -22.36 6.59 -28.46
C GLU A 36 -22.46 7.78 -27.52
N TYR A 37 -23.08 7.59 -26.35
CA TYR A 37 -23.22 8.62 -25.34
C TYR A 37 -21.87 9.05 -24.76
N ILE A 38 -21.03 8.12 -24.30
CA ILE A 38 -19.70 8.44 -23.76
C ILE A 38 -18.80 9.11 -24.80
N SER A 39 -18.90 8.73 -26.08
CA SER A 39 -18.13 9.39 -27.15
C SER A 39 -18.52 10.86 -27.36
N SER A 40 -19.73 11.25 -26.95
CA SER A 40 -20.19 12.64 -27.01
C SER A 40 -19.71 13.49 -25.82
N VAL A 41 -19.22 12.84 -24.76
CA VAL A 41 -18.77 13.51 -23.54
C VAL A 41 -17.28 13.85 -23.67
N PRO A 42 -16.86 15.09 -23.38
CA PRO A 42 -15.45 15.46 -23.35
C PRO A 42 -14.72 14.74 -22.20
N TYR A 43 -13.57 14.16 -22.49
CA TYR A 43 -12.70 13.54 -21.49
C TYR A 43 -11.61 14.54 -21.06
N ASN A 44 -11.67 14.99 -19.81
CA ASN A 44 -10.77 16.01 -19.25
C ASN A 44 -9.53 15.45 -18.53
N ASP A 45 -9.12 14.21 -18.86
CA ASP A 45 -7.99 13.52 -18.20
C ASP A 45 -8.22 13.28 -16.69
N GLU A 46 -9.49 13.25 -16.29
CA GLU A 46 -9.94 12.95 -14.94
C GLU A 46 -9.93 11.44 -14.67
N ARG A 47 -9.98 11.08 -13.38
CA ARG A 47 -10.01 9.69 -12.93
C ARG A 47 -11.19 8.95 -13.57
N LEU A 48 -10.94 7.77 -14.14
CA LEU A 48 -11.91 7.09 -15.00
C LEU A 48 -13.22 6.70 -14.27
N ASP A 49 -13.13 6.38 -12.99
CA ASP A 49 -14.27 6.10 -12.11
C ASP A 49 -15.08 7.35 -11.76
N GLU A 50 -14.43 8.50 -11.57
CA GLU A 50 -15.10 9.80 -11.40
C GLU A 50 -15.83 10.18 -12.69
N HIS A 51 -15.17 10.01 -13.84
CA HIS A 51 -15.77 10.24 -15.16
C HIS A 51 -16.99 9.34 -15.40
N PHE A 52 -16.91 8.04 -15.11
CA PHE A 52 -18.06 7.14 -15.25
C PHE A 52 -19.16 7.38 -14.21
N LYS A 53 -18.83 7.93 -13.05
CA LYS A 53 -19.84 8.30 -12.04
C LYS A 53 -20.63 9.54 -12.46
N GLU A 54 -19.94 10.54 -13.02
CA GLU A 54 -20.56 11.79 -13.41
C GLU A 54 -21.30 11.68 -14.76
N TYR A 55 -20.69 11.00 -15.72
CA TYR A 55 -21.16 10.95 -17.11
C TYR A 55 -21.62 9.58 -17.56
N GLY A 56 -21.50 8.52 -16.75
CA GLY A 56 -21.79 7.16 -17.22
C GLY A 56 -23.28 6.79 -17.24
N GLN A 57 -24.15 7.53 -16.56
CA GLN A 57 -25.58 7.17 -16.39
C GLN A 57 -25.81 5.68 -16.01
N LEU A 58 -24.82 5.06 -15.35
CA LEU A 58 -24.76 3.62 -15.13
C LEU A 58 -25.91 3.09 -14.25
N GLU A 59 -26.55 3.96 -13.47
CA GLU A 59 -27.74 3.63 -12.68
C GLU A 59 -28.92 3.15 -13.54
N ARG A 60 -28.99 3.55 -14.81
CA ARG A 60 -30.05 3.13 -15.74
C ARG A 60 -29.77 1.76 -16.36
N MET A 61 -28.55 1.23 -16.22
CA MET A 61 -28.03 0.10 -16.98
C MET A 61 -27.29 -0.86 -16.01
N PRO A 62 -28.02 -1.59 -15.16
CA PRO A 62 -27.43 -2.34 -14.04
C PRO A 62 -26.49 -3.47 -14.50
N SER A 63 -26.82 -4.14 -15.61
CA SER A 63 -25.99 -5.21 -16.19
C SER A 63 -24.65 -4.67 -16.67
N LEU A 64 -24.66 -3.53 -17.37
CA LEU A 64 -23.46 -2.86 -17.83
C LEU A 64 -22.64 -2.28 -16.67
N GLN A 65 -23.30 -1.67 -15.69
CA GLN A 65 -22.66 -1.16 -14.47
C GLN A 65 -21.88 -2.27 -13.75
N LYS A 66 -22.46 -3.46 -13.62
CA LYS A 66 -21.83 -4.61 -12.99
C LYS A 66 -20.53 -5.01 -13.72
N VAL A 67 -20.57 -5.08 -15.05
CA VAL A 67 -19.38 -5.40 -15.86
C VAL A 67 -18.32 -4.30 -15.75
N ILE A 68 -18.70 -3.03 -15.86
CA ILE A 68 -17.78 -1.89 -15.74
C ILE A 68 -17.14 -1.86 -14.35
N ASN A 69 -17.91 -2.08 -13.28
CA ASN A 69 -17.39 -2.16 -11.93
C ASN A 69 -16.37 -3.29 -11.78
N ILE A 70 -16.63 -4.47 -12.36
CA ILE A 70 -15.68 -5.58 -12.37
C ILE A 70 -14.40 -5.18 -13.12
N VAL A 71 -14.52 -4.53 -14.27
CA VAL A 71 -13.36 -4.08 -15.06
C VAL A 71 -12.54 -3.03 -14.31
N LEU A 72 -13.19 -2.03 -13.69
CA LEU A 72 -12.54 -1.00 -12.88
C LEU A 72 -11.89 -1.60 -11.62
N LEU A 73 -12.54 -2.55 -10.95
CA LEU A 73 -11.96 -3.25 -9.80
C LEU A 73 -10.74 -4.09 -10.21
N LEU A 74 -10.79 -4.78 -11.35
CA LEU A 74 -9.67 -5.55 -11.88
C LEU A 74 -8.54 -4.66 -12.41
N SER A 75 -8.86 -3.46 -12.93
CA SER A 75 -7.84 -2.47 -13.28
C SER A 75 -7.17 -1.91 -12.04
N HIS A 76 -7.93 -1.65 -10.95
CA HIS A 76 -7.38 -1.26 -9.65
C HIS A 76 -6.50 -2.35 -9.02
N GLY A 77 -6.86 -3.63 -9.17
CA GLY A 77 -6.02 -4.77 -8.74
C GLY A 77 -4.66 -4.87 -9.45
N ASN A 78 -4.47 -4.15 -10.56
CA ASN A 78 -3.18 -3.98 -11.23
C ASN A 78 -2.59 -2.56 -11.05
N ALA A 79 -3.39 -1.56 -10.71
CA ALA A 79 -2.98 -0.15 -10.66
C ALA A 79 -2.52 0.31 -9.27
N ASP A 80 -2.72 -0.46 -8.20
CA ASP A 80 -2.27 -0.09 -6.84
C ASP A 80 -1.35 -1.11 -6.17
N VAL A 81 -0.54 -1.82 -6.97
CA VAL A 81 0.61 -2.61 -6.49
C VAL A 81 1.94 -1.85 -6.68
N GLU A 82 1.90 -0.52 -6.85
CA GLU A 82 3.11 0.32 -6.84
C GLU A 82 3.29 1.18 -5.58
N ARG A 83 2.31 1.22 -4.67
CA ARG A 83 2.47 1.87 -3.35
C ARG A 83 2.29 0.89 -2.19
N GLY A 84 3.17 -0.11 -2.12
CA GLY A 84 3.54 -0.69 -0.81
C GLY A 84 3.52 -2.21 -0.66
N PHE A 85 3.13 -2.98 -1.68
CA PHE A 85 3.23 -4.45 -1.62
C PHE A 85 3.88 -5.03 -2.87
N SER A 86 5.10 -4.57 -3.17
CA SER A 86 6.10 -5.53 -3.64
C SER A 86 6.52 -6.33 -2.41
N VAL A 87 5.91 -7.50 -2.24
CA VAL A 87 6.58 -8.58 -1.53
C VAL A 87 7.89 -8.78 -2.30
N ASN A 88 8.96 -8.17 -1.79
CA ASN A 88 10.31 -8.52 -2.19
C ASN A 88 10.42 -10.03 -1.97
N LYS A 89 10.27 -10.79 -3.05
CA LYS A 89 10.53 -12.23 -3.07
C LYS A 89 12.04 -12.52 -2.88
N GLU A 90 12.85 -11.46 -2.77
CA GLU A 90 14.25 -11.46 -2.31
C GLU A 90 14.42 -11.08 -0.83
N VAL A 91 13.41 -10.54 -0.15
CA VAL A 91 13.42 -10.25 1.31
C VAL A 91 12.72 -11.37 2.07
N SER A 92 12.77 -12.58 1.52
CA SER A 92 12.57 -13.83 2.27
C SER A 92 13.87 -14.31 2.92
N VAL A 93 14.94 -13.49 2.92
CA VAL A 93 16.17 -13.78 3.64
C VAL A 93 16.18 -12.96 4.92
N GLU A 94 15.85 -13.68 5.99
CA GLU A 94 15.92 -13.28 7.39
C GLU A 94 14.66 -12.57 7.91
N ASN A 95 13.91 -13.37 8.65
CA ASN A 95 12.92 -13.01 9.65
C ASN A 95 13.59 -12.08 10.70
N LEU A 96 13.89 -10.84 10.31
CA LEU A 96 14.55 -9.86 11.17
C LEU A 96 13.56 -9.47 12.27
N LEU A 97 13.86 -9.85 13.51
CA LEU A 97 13.14 -9.35 14.68
C LEU A 97 13.11 -7.81 14.65
N GLU A 98 12.03 -7.23 15.17
CA GLU A 98 11.78 -5.79 15.21
C GLU A 98 12.99 -4.98 15.75
N GLU A 99 13.73 -5.54 16.70
CA GLU A 99 14.97 -4.97 17.24
C GLU A 99 16.08 -4.81 16.19
N SER A 100 16.17 -5.72 15.23
CA SER A 100 17.14 -5.65 14.12
C SER A 100 16.77 -4.59 13.10
N LEU A 101 15.48 -4.25 12.94
CA LEU A 101 15.04 -3.16 12.07
C LEU A 101 15.35 -1.80 12.70
N VAL A 102 15.13 -1.65 14.01
CA VAL A 102 15.53 -0.46 14.77
C VAL A 102 17.05 -0.27 14.69
N ALA A 103 17.82 -1.35 14.83
CA ALA A 103 19.26 -1.31 14.72
C ALA A 103 19.74 -0.82 13.35
N ARG A 104 19.15 -1.37 12.29
CA ARG A 104 19.45 -0.98 10.92
C ARG A 104 19.13 0.48 10.65
N ARG A 105 17.98 0.97 11.13
CA ARG A 105 17.56 2.37 10.97
C ARG A 105 18.57 3.33 11.62
N LEU A 106 19.04 3.03 12.82
CA LEU A 106 19.99 3.87 13.54
C LEU A 106 21.36 3.91 12.88
N ILE A 107 21.83 2.78 12.33
CA ILE A 107 23.07 2.74 11.54
C ILE A 107 22.92 3.58 10.27
N CYS A 108 21.81 3.41 9.53
CA CYS A 108 21.57 4.21 8.32
C CYS A 108 21.47 5.71 8.60
N GLN A 109 20.85 6.09 9.73
CA GLN A 109 20.77 7.50 10.14
C GLN A 109 22.17 8.06 10.40
N TYR A 110 23.01 7.35 11.14
CA TYR A 110 24.37 7.78 11.43
C TYR A 110 25.25 7.90 10.16
N VAL A 111 25.09 6.96 9.21
CA VAL A 111 25.79 7.03 7.91
C VAL A 111 25.33 8.23 7.09
N SER A 112 24.03 8.55 7.14
CA SER A 112 23.47 9.75 6.48
C SER A 112 23.97 11.04 7.13
N ASP A 113 24.01 11.10 8.46
CA ASP A 113 24.45 12.27 9.23
C ASP A 113 25.95 12.53 9.06
N SER A 114 26.74 11.48 8.82
CA SER A 114 28.18 11.59 8.51
C SER A 114 28.46 11.95 7.05
N GLY A 115 27.43 12.14 6.22
CA GLY A 115 27.55 12.55 4.81
C GLY A 115 28.06 11.46 3.88
N ALA A 116 28.13 10.21 4.34
CA ALA A 116 28.57 9.07 3.54
C ALA A 116 27.41 8.48 2.72
N CYS A 117 27.67 8.10 1.48
CA CYS A 117 26.66 7.50 0.63
C CYS A 117 26.36 6.06 1.10
N MET A 118 25.08 5.77 1.38
CA MET A 118 24.63 4.45 1.84
C MET A 118 24.98 3.29 0.89
N SER A 119 25.32 3.58 -0.37
CA SER A 119 25.75 2.58 -1.36
C SER A 119 27.15 2.04 -1.12
N GLN A 120 28.00 2.73 -0.34
CA GLN A 120 29.39 2.35 -0.10
C GLN A 120 29.60 1.53 1.18
N VAL A 121 28.61 1.49 2.08
CA VAL A 121 28.73 0.80 3.38
C VAL A 121 27.79 -0.42 3.41
N PRO A 122 28.29 -1.64 3.14
CA PRO A 122 27.49 -2.84 3.32
C PRO A 122 27.21 -3.04 4.81
N ILE A 123 25.92 -3.09 5.20
CA ILE A 123 25.51 -3.34 6.58
C ILE A 123 25.76 -4.83 6.90
N THR A 124 26.81 -5.12 7.68
CA THR A 124 27.13 -6.48 8.12
C THR A 124 26.33 -6.89 9.35
N LYS A 125 26.14 -8.19 9.55
CA LYS A 125 25.43 -8.75 10.72
C LYS A 125 26.09 -8.37 12.04
N GLU A 126 27.41 -8.24 12.05
CA GLU A 126 28.18 -7.82 13.23
C GLU A 126 27.84 -6.39 13.67
N MET A 127 27.60 -5.48 12.72
CA MET A 127 27.17 -4.10 13.03
C MET A 127 25.79 -4.07 13.68
N LEU A 128 24.88 -4.95 13.27
CA LEU A 128 23.55 -5.06 13.87
C LEU A 128 23.66 -5.57 15.31
N VAL A 129 24.44 -6.63 15.56
CA VAL A 129 24.65 -7.17 16.91
C VAL A 129 25.32 -6.14 17.83
N PHE A 130 26.35 -5.44 17.33
CA PHE A 130 27.01 -4.37 18.08
C PHE A 130 26.03 -3.24 18.43
N GLN A 131 25.22 -2.80 17.46
CA GLN A 131 24.24 -1.75 17.69
C GLN A 131 23.16 -2.19 18.69
N SER A 132 22.63 -3.42 18.58
CA SER A 132 21.65 -3.94 19.53
C SER A 132 22.22 -4.00 20.94
N SER A 133 23.49 -4.42 21.09
CA SER A 133 24.19 -4.43 22.37
C SER A 133 24.41 -3.02 22.94
N LEU A 134 24.81 -2.05 22.10
CA LEU A 134 24.95 -0.65 22.50
C LEU A 134 23.61 -0.03 22.88
N ALA A 135 22.54 -0.30 22.12
CA ALA A 135 21.21 0.21 22.42
C ALA A 135 20.71 -0.34 23.77
N GLN A 136 20.98 -1.61 24.07
CA GLN A 136 20.67 -2.21 25.36
C GLN A 136 21.49 -1.57 26.49
N VAL A 137 22.78 -1.34 26.27
CA VAL A 137 23.67 -0.68 27.22
C VAL A 137 23.22 0.77 27.49
N LEU A 138 22.93 1.55 26.45
CA LEU A 138 22.43 2.93 26.57
C LEU A 138 21.08 2.99 27.29
N LYS A 139 20.17 2.05 27.03
CA LYS A 139 18.91 1.93 27.80
C LYS A 139 19.18 1.64 29.28
N CYS A 140 20.15 0.79 29.59
CA CYS A 140 20.57 0.51 30.96
C CYS A 140 21.23 1.72 31.64
N PHE A 141 22.00 2.54 30.91
CA PHE A 141 22.59 3.77 31.43
C PHE A 141 21.54 4.87 31.64
N GLY A 142 20.63 5.10 30.71
CA GLY A 142 19.54 6.08 30.85
C GLY A 142 18.59 5.73 32.01
N ARG A 143 18.29 4.45 32.23
CA ARG A 143 17.54 4.02 33.42
C ARG A 143 18.27 4.33 34.73
N LYS A 144 19.60 4.21 34.77
CA LYS A 144 20.39 4.57 35.96
C LYS A 144 20.43 6.07 36.22
N GLU A 145 20.43 6.90 35.18
CA GLU A 145 20.31 8.36 35.33
C GLU A 145 18.92 8.75 35.83
N GLU A 146 17.85 8.18 35.26
CA GLU A 146 16.48 8.42 35.72
C GLU A 146 16.22 7.90 37.15
N GLU A 147 16.79 6.75 37.53
CA GLU A 147 16.72 6.20 38.90
C GLU A 147 17.56 7.03 39.88
N GLY A 148 18.70 7.57 39.45
CA GLY A 148 19.54 8.50 40.22
C GLY A 148 18.87 9.86 40.44
N GLU A 149 18.19 10.40 39.44
CA GLU A 149 17.40 11.64 39.54
C GLU A 149 16.15 11.45 40.42
N ARG A 150 15.43 10.32 40.28
CA ARG A 150 14.30 9.97 41.16
C ARG A 150 14.75 9.76 42.60
N GLY A 151 15.84 9.02 42.83
CA GLY A 151 16.42 8.83 44.16
C GLY A 151 16.92 10.14 44.79
N GLY A 152 17.51 11.03 43.98
CA GLY A 152 17.93 12.38 44.41
C GLY A 152 16.76 13.32 44.74
N ALA A 153 15.64 13.21 44.03
CA ALA A 153 14.42 13.96 44.31
C ALA A 153 13.72 13.47 45.59
N GLU A 154 13.67 12.15 45.82
CA GLU A 154 13.10 11.56 47.04
C GLU A 154 13.93 11.85 48.31
N PHE A 155 15.27 11.94 48.19
CA PHE A 155 16.15 12.26 49.32
C PHE A 155 16.04 13.73 49.76
N LYS A 156 15.69 14.66 48.85
CA LYS A 156 15.44 16.07 49.18
C LYS A 156 14.11 16.27 49.92
N GLN A 157 13.05 15.56 49.53
CA GLN A 157 11.74 15.66 50.21
C GLN A 157 11.74 15.10 51.65
N LYS A 158 12.66 14.18 52.00
CA LYS A 158 12.80 13.65 53.37
C LYS A 158 13.59 14.54 54.33
N LYS A 159 14.31 15.55 53.84
CA LYS A 159 15.07 16.50 54.69
C LYS A 159 14.28 17.76 55.06
N GLU A 160 13.13 18.00 54.42
CA GLU A 160 12.25 19.15 54.67
C GLU A 160 11.01 18.80 55.51
N LYS A 161 11.00 17.62 56.16
CA LYS A 161 10.01 17.25 57.18
C LYS A 161 10.67 16.96 58.52
#